data_AF-A0A2N2SB82-F1
#
_entry.id   AF-A0A2N2SB82-F1
#
_cell.length_a   1.000
_cell.length_b   1.000
_cell.length_c   1.000
_cell.angle_alpha   90.00
_cell.angle_beta   90.00
_cell.angle_gamma   90.00
#
_symmetry.space_group_name_H-M   'P 1'
#
loop_
_entity.id
_entity.type
_entity.pdbx_description
1 polymer ?
#
loop_
_entity_poly.entity_id
_entity_poly.type
_entity_poly.pdbx_seq_one_letter_code
_entity_poly.pdbx_strand_id
1 'polypeptide(L)' 'QAFVKDVKFTIEQLLKSKGATVASFTMFTVGEGIEKAVVDYAAEVAAAANV' A
#
# COMPACT_ATOMS: atom_id res chain seq x y z
N GLN A 1 -7.86 12.44 -5.24
CA GLN A 1 -7.44 11.15 -5.83
C GLN A 1 -8.22 10.91 -7.12
N ALA A 2 -7.52 10.53 -8.19
CA ALA A 2 -8.18 10.11 -9.43
C ALA A 2 -8.94 8.80 -9.20
N PHE A 3 -10.09 8.64 -9.83
CA PHE A 3 -10.85 7.40 -9.72
C PHE A 3 -10.12 6.29 -10.50
N VAL A 4 -9.80 5.18 -9.84
CA VAL A 4 -8.97 4.12 -10.43
C VAL A 4 -9.61 3.49 -11.67
N LYS A 5 -10.94 3.40 -11.73
CA LYS A 5 -11.63 2.83 -12.90
C LYS A 5 -11.81 3.83 -14.05
N ASP A 6 -11.73 5.13 -13.78
CA ASP A 6 -11.74 6.17 -14.80
C ASP A 6 -10.94 7.38 -14.32
N VAL A 7 -9.72 7.49 -14.81
CA VAL A 7 -8.76 8.52 -14.42
C VAL A 7 -9.14 9.92 -14.89
N LYS A 8 -10.20 10.07 -15.70
CA LYS A 8 -10.67 11.38 -16.20
C LYS A 8 -11.32 12.23 -15.11
N PHE A 9 -11.79 11.60 -14.03
CA PHE A 9 -12.45 12.31 -12.94
C PHE A 9 -11.97 11.84 -11.57
N THR A 10 -12.17 12.68 -10.57
CA THR A 10 -11.85 12.38 -9.18
C THR A 10 -12.99 11.61 -8.50
N ILE A 11 -12.67 10.89 -7.43
CA ILE A 11 -13.67 10.18 -6.61
C ILE A 11 -14.76 11.15 -6.12
N GLU A 12 -14.40 12.39 -5.79
CA GLU A 12 -15.33 13.43 -5.36
C GLU A 12 -16.32 13.83 -6.47
N GLN A 13 -15.85 14.01 -7.70
CA GLN A 13 -16.70 14.34 -8.84
C GLN A 13 -17.71 13.22 -9.14
N LEU A 14 -17.29 11.95 -9.00
CA LEU A 14 -18.18 10.80 -9.13
C LEU A 14 -19.29 10.83 -8.07
N LEU A 15 -18.92 11.02 -6.80
CA LEU A 15 -19.87 11.04 -5.68
C LEU A 15 -20.89 12.18 -5.82
N LYS A 16 -20.43 13.37 -6.19
CA LYS A 16 -21.29 14.53 -6.50
C LYS A 16 -22.28 14.22 -7.62
N SER A 17 -21.83 13.58 -8.70
CA SER A 17 -22.71 13.20 -9.83
C SER A 17 -23.81 12.20 -9.46
N LYS A 18 -23.66 11.49 -8.33
CA LYS A 18 -24.59 10.49 -7.82
C LYS A 18 -25.33 10.92 -6.54
N GLY A 19 -25.14 12.16 -6.08
CA GLY A 19 -25.73 12.65 -4.82
C GLY A 19 -25.28 11.87 -3.59
N ALA A 20 -24.10 11.24 -3.63
CA ALA A 20 -23.59 10.37 -2.58
C ALA A 20 -22.44 11.03 -1.81
N THR A 21 -22.18 10.55 -0.59
CA THR A 21 -21.04 10.97 0.24
C THR A 21 -20.37 9.74 0.88
N VAL A 22 -19.09 9.87 1.23
CA VAL A 22 -18.34 8.83 1.96
C VAL A 22 -18.17 9.32 3.40
N ALA A 23 -18.71 8.57 4.36
CA ALA A 23 -18.63 8.90 5.78
C ALA A 23 -17.29 8.50 6.41
N SER A 24 -16.80 7.30 6.11
CA SER A 24 -15.48 6.81 6.54
C SER A 24 -15.04 5.62 5.70
N PHE A 25 -13.73 5.36 5.68
CA PHE A 25 -13.15 4.13 5.16
C PHE A 25 -11.92 3.77 6.01
N THR A 26 -11.58 2.48 6.06
CA THR A 26 -10.37 1.98 6.72
C THR A 26 -9.68 1.04 5.75
N MET A 27 -8.36 1.18 5.63
CA MET A 27 -7.51 0.31 4.81
C MET A 27 -6.49 -0.34 5.72
N PHE A 28 -6.38 -1.66 5.66
CA PHE A 28 -5.37 -2.42 6.38
C PHE A 28 -4.37 -2.95 5.37
N THR A 29 -3.08 -2.75 5.64
CA THR A 29 -2.00 -3.30 4.81
C THR A 29 -1.17 -4.27 5.64
N VAL A 30 -0.83 -5.43 5.05
CA VAL A 30 0.07 -6.38 5.72
C VAL A 30 1.44 -5.72 5.87
N GLY A 31 1.97 -5.68 7.10
CA GLY A 31 3.25 -5.04 7.41
C GLY A 31 3.18 -3.53 7.67
N GLU A 32 1.98 -2.95 7.78
CA GLU A 32 1.81 -1.56 8.20
C GLU A 32 2.41 -1.36 9.61
N GLY A 33 3.40 -0.47 9.71
CA GLY A 33 4.13 -0.21 10.96
C GLY A 33 5.20 -1.23 11.33
N ILE A 34 5.46 -2.25 10.50
CA ILE A 34 6.55 -3.21 10.70
C ILE A 34 7.76 -2.78 9.87
N GLU A 35 8.92 -2.62 10.52
CA GLU A 35 10.17 -2.36 9.80
C GLU A 35 10.51 -3.57 8.93
N LYS A 36 10.67 -3.34 7.63
CA LYS A 36 11.04 -4.39 6.69
C LYS A 36 12.48 -4.79 6.94
N ALA A 37 12.69 -5.95 7.55
CA ALA A 37 14.01 -6.51 7.72
C ALA A 37 14.69 -6.67 6.34
N VAL A 38 15.83 -6.01 6.17
CA VAL A 38 16.69 -6.18 5.01
C VAL A 38 17.70 -7.27 5.39
N VAL A 39 17.47 -8.48 4.87
CA VAL A 39 18.39 -9.60 5.02
C VAL A 39 19.36 -9.63 3.84
N ASP A 40 20.65 -9.54 4.13
CA ASP A 40 21.72 -9.73 3.17
C ASP A 40 22.12 -11.22 3.14
N TYR A 41 21.56 -11.92 2.16
CA TYR A 41 21.79 -13.35 1.97
C TYR A 41 23.27 -13.69 1.71
N ALA A 42 24.05 -12.79 1.09
CA ALA A 42 25.46 -13.04 0.81
C ALA A 42 26.30 -13.06 2.10
N ALA A 43 26.00 -12.15 3.03
CA ALA A 43 26.64 -12.11 4.34
C ALA A 43 26.28 -13.34 5.19
N GLU A 44 25.03 -13.80 5.15
CA GLU A 44 24.59 -15.01 5.86
C GLU A 44 25.30 -16.27 5.33
N VAL A 45 25.44 -16.41 4.01
CA VAL A 45 26.16 -17.53 3.39
C VAL A 45 27.64 -17.53 3.76
N ALA A 46 28.29 -16.37 3.79
CA ALA A 46 29.69 -16.25 4.18
C ALA A 46 29.95 -16.60 5.66
N ALA A 47 29.00 -16.27 6.54
CA ALA A 47 29.07 -16.63 7.96
C ALA A 47 28.89 -18.14 8.19
N ALA A 48 28.00 -18.79 7.42
CA ALA A 48 27.77 -20.23 7.52
C ALA A 48 28.94 -21.08 6.97
N ALA A 49 29.75 -20.54 6.05
CA ALA A 49 30.88 -21.24 5.43
C ALA A 49 32.19 -21.18 6.23
N ASN A 50 32.28 -20.32 7.26
CA ASN A 50 33.48 -20.12 8.09
C ASN A 50 33.40 -20.83 9.47
N VAL A 51 32.64 -21.92 9.56
CA VAL A 51 32.69 -22.90 10.67
C VAL A 51 33.27 -24.20 10.16
#